data_AF-A0A6J4XIV6-F1
#
_entry.id   AF-A0A6J4XIV6-F1
#
_cell.length_a   1.000
_cell.length_b   1.000
_cell.length_c   1.000
_cell.angle_alpha   90.00
_cell.angle_beta   90.00
_cell.angle_gamma   90.00
#
_symmetry.space_group_name_H-M   'P 1'
#
loop_
_entity.id
_entity.type
_entity.pdbx_description
1 polymer ?
#
loop_
_entity_poly.entity_id
_entity_poly.type
_entity_poly.pdbx_seq_one_letter_code
_entity_poly.pdbx_strand_id
1 'polypeptide(L)'
;MKPGSKDKKLQILISGEELSELQRHTWQMAEAFGLDRRIENYQGKRPIGLFSWDFDCLLAVIEDALDDPKEYPDKNESGYKALKSLFVRLKGEYRKFE
;
A
#
# COMPACT_ATOMS: atom_id res chain seq x y z
N MET A 1 11.48 13.99 2.18
CA MET A 1 10.92 14.72 3.31
C MET A 1 11.09 13.83 4.53
N LYS A 2 11.79 14.28 5.57
CA LYS A 2 11.85 13.54 6.83
C LYS A 2 10.59 13.88 7.63
N PRO A 3 9.89 12.89 8.23
CA PRO A 3 8.77 13.19 9.10
C PRO A 3 9.21 14.08 10.27
N GLY A 4 8.48 15.17 10.49
CA GLY A 4 8.56 15.98 11.69
C GLY A 4 7.90 15.29 12.88
N SER A 5 8.20 15.77 14.09
CA SER A 5 7.68 15.20 15.34
C SER A 5 6.17 15.32 15.52
N LYS A 6 5.50 16.16 14.72
CA LYS A 6 4.05 16.39 14.74
C LYS A 6 3.32 15.65 13.63
N ASP A 7 4.04 14.97 12.73
CA ASP A 7 3.40 14.29 11.61
C ASP A 7 2.60 13.08 12.13
N LYS A 8 1.33 13.04 11.74
CA LYS A 8 0.43 11.95 12.09
C LYS A 8 0.92 10.65 11.45
N LYS A 9 0.83 9.55 12.19
CA LYS A 9 1.22 8.22 11.73
C LYS A 9 0.12 7.22 12.06
N LEU A 10 -0.44 6.59 11.04
CA LEU A 10 -1.47 5.55 11.21
C LEU A 10 -0.82 4.17 11.24
N GLN A 11 -1.30 3.31 12.14
CA GLN A 11 -0.82 1.93 12.26
C GLN A 11 -1.76 1.01 11.49
N ILE A 12 -1.28 0.45 10.39
CA ILE A 12 -2.08 -0.42 9.51
C ILE A 12 -1.49 -1.82 9.51
N LEU A 13 -2.32 -2.83 9.74
CA LEU A 13 -1.93 -4.22 9.54
C LEU A 13 -2.31 -4.64 8.11
N ILE A 14 -1.30 -5.01 7.33
CA ILE A 14 -1.48 -5.60 5.99
C ILE A 14 -0.88 -7.00 6.05
N SER A 15 -1.63 -8.03 5.68
CA SER A 15 -1.21 -9.41 5.85
C SER A 15 -1.86 -10.33 4.83
N GLY A 16 -1.40 -11.59 4.78
CA GLY A 16 -1.93 -12.58 3.85
C GLY A 16 -1.77 -12.14 2.40
N GLU A 17 -2.78 -12.45 1.58
CA GLU A 17 -2.76 -12.17 0.15
C GLU A 17 -2.69 -10.67 -0.16
N GLU A 18 -3.28 -9.80 0.67
CA GLU A 18 -3.16 -8.34 0.49
C GLU A 18 -1.70 -7.88 0.53
N LEU A 19 -0.89 -8.47 1.43
CA LEU A 19 0.52 -8.15 1.54
C LEU A 19 1.33 -8.74 0.40
N SER A 20 1.11 -10.01 0.08
CA SER A 20 1.80 -10.68 -1.02
C SER A 20 1.60 -9.94 -2.35
N GLU A 21 0.37 -9.49 -2.62
CA GLU A 21 0.06 -8.74 -3.83
C GLU A 21 0.64 -7.33 -3.80
N LEU A 22 0.58 -6.64 -2.67
CA LEU A 22 1.23 -5.34 -2.53
C LEU A 22 2.75 -5.42 -2.78
N GLN A 23 3.39 -6.49 -2.30
CA GLN A 23 4.83 -6.70 -2.45
C GLN A 23 5.29 -6.91 -3.90
N ARG A 24 4.40 -7.35 -4.80
CA ARG A 24 4.71 -7.46 -6.25
C ARG A 24 4.95 -6.10 -6.90
N HIS A 25 4.40 -5.04 -6.32
CA HIS A 25 4.39 -3.69 -6.88
C HIS A 25 5.36 -2.73 -6.16
N THR A 26 6.23 -3.24 -5.27
CA THR A 26 7.18 -2.41 -4.49
C THR A 26 8.16 -1.64 -5.35
N TRP A 27 8.51 -2.15 -6.53
CA TRP A 27 9.40 -1.48 -7.48
C TRP A 27 8.83 -0.13 -7.97
N GLN A 28 7.51 0.05 -7.95
CA GLN A 28 6.84 1.32 -8.29
C GLN A 28 6.83 2.32 -7.11
N MET A 29 7.27 1.91 -5.92
CA MET A 29 7.31 2.74 -4.70
C MET A 29 8.69 3.34 -4.43
N ALA A 30 9.67 3.15 -5.33
CA ALA A 30 11.07 3.53 -5.11
C ALA A 30 11.27 5.03 -4.80
N GLU A 31 10.40 5.89 -5.33
CA GLU A 31 10.46 7.35 -5.12
C GLU A 31 9.93 7.79 -3.74
N ALA A 32 9.30 6.90 -2.97
CA ALA A 32 8.67 7.23 -1.69
C ALA A 32 9.55 6.93 -0.47
N PHE A 33 10.71 7.59 -0.36
CA PHE A 33 11.56 7.58 0.86
C PHE A 33 11.79 6.20 1.49
N GLY A 34 12.13 5.19 0.69
CA GLY A 34 12.41 3.83 1.18
C GLY A 34 11.17 3.02 1.55
N LEU A 35 9.98 3.46 1.14
CA LEU A 35 8.72 2.72 1.31
C LEU A 35 8.77 1.37 0.59
N ASP A 36 9.34 1.33 -0.62
CA ASP A 36 9.66 0.11 -1.37
C ASP A 36 10.28 -0.97 -0.46
N ARG A 37 11.42 -0.67 0.17
CA ARG A 37 12.15 -1.59 1.04
C ARG A 37 11.38 -1.89 2.32
N ARG A 38 10.63 -0.92 2.85
CA ARG A 38 9.82 -1.13 4.06
C ARG A 38 8.72 -2.15 3.80
N ILE A 39 8.03 -2.06 2.67
CA ILE A 39 6.96 -2.97 2.27
C ILE A 39 7.53 -4.31 1.83
N GLU A 40 8.60 -4.33 1.04
CA GLU A 40 9.29 -5.56 0.60
C GLU A 40 9.75 -6.42 1.81
N ASN A 41 10.32 -5.79 2.84
CA ASN A 41 10.75 -6.51 4.04
C ASN A 41 9.62 -6.79 5.05
N TYR A 42 8.44 -6.22 4.84
CA TYR A 42 7.34 -6.31 5.80
C TYR A 42 6.79 -7.73 5.88
N GLN A 43 6.61 -8.24 7.10
CA GLN A 43 6.20 -9.63 7.35
C GLN A 43 4.70 -9.78 7.62
N GLY A 44 3.95 -8.67 7.71
CA GLY A 44 2.51 -8.71 7.99
C GLY A 44 2.10 -9.27 9.37
N LYS A 45 3.04 -9.36 10.32
CA LYS A 45 2.77 -9.89 11.68
C LYS A 45 2.43 -8.83 12.71
N ARG A 46 2.81 -7.57 12.46
CA ARG A 46 2.58 -6.41 13.34
C ARG A 46 2.20 -5.22 12.48
N PRO A 47 1.37 -4.27 12.93
CA PRO A 47 1.04 -3.10 12.14
C PRO A 47 2.28 -2.34 11.66
N ILE A 48 2.27 -1.89 10.40
CA ILE A 48 3.24 -0.95 9.87
C ILE A 48 2.69 0.46 10.05
N GLY A 49 3.53 1.35 10.55
CA GLY A 49 3.14 2.74 10.71
C GLY A 49 3.43 3.54 9.44
N LEU A 50 2.41 4.15 8.87
CA LEU A 50 2.44 4.87 7.59
C LEU A 50 2.06 6.34 7.80
N PHE A 51 2.77 7.23 7.12
CA PHE A 51 2.48 8.67 7.07
C PHE A 51 1.58 9.01 5.88
N SER A 52 1.05 10.23 5.81
CA SER A 52 0.17 10.65 4.71
C SER A 52 0.80 10.46 3.34
N TRP A 53 2.06 10.83 3.16
CA TRP A 53 2.79 10.61 1.89
C TRP A 53 3.07 9.14 1.60
N ASP A 54 3.17 8.28 2.62
CA ASP A 54 3.25 6.83 2.38
C ASP A 54 1.91 6.34 1.78
N PHE A 55 0.78 6.86 2.27
CA PHE A 55 -0.54 6.56 1.72
C PHE A 55 -0.71 7.08 0.30
N ASP A 56 -0.29 8.32 0.01
CA ASP A 56 -0.36 8.88 -1.36
C ASP A 56 0.35 7.97 -2.36
N CYS A 57 1.56 7.52 -2.02
CA CYS A 57 2.31 6.58 -2.86
C CYS A 57 1.63 5.22 -2.98
N LEU A 58 1.21 4.61 -1.86
CA LEU A 58 0.54 3.30 -1.88
C LEU A 58 -0.74 3.36 -2.72
N LEU A 59 -1.55 4.40 -2.55
CA LEU A 59 -2.81 4.53 -3.27
C LEU A 59 -2.57 4.71 -4.77
N ALA A 60 -1.61 5.56 -5.17
CA ALA A 60 -1.28 5.73 -6.58
C ALA A 60 -0.79 4.43 -7.22
N VAL A 61 0.17 3.74 -6.59
CA VAL A 61 0.71 2.47 -7.10
C VAL A 61 -0.35 1.39 -7.21
N ILE A 62 -1.20 1.26 -6.18
CA ILE A 62 -2.27 0.25 -6.20
C ILE A 62 -3.32 0.58 -7.26
N GLU A 63 -3.69 1.85 -7.43
CA GLU A 63 -4.66 2.29 -8.46
C GLU A 63 -4.12 1.97 -9.86
N ASP A 64 -2.87 2.36 -10.14
CA ASP A 64 -2.20 2.07 -11.42
C ASP A 64 -2.14 0.56 -11.71
N ALA A 65 -1.75 -0.25 -10.71
CA ALA A 65 -1.67 -1.69 -10.86
C ALA A 65 -3.04 -2.32 -11.14
N LEU A 66 -4.09 -1.90 -10.44
CA LEU A 66 -5.46 -2.42 -10.62
C LEU A 66 -6.09 -2.01 -11.97
N ASP A 67 -5.62 -0.93 -12.56
CA ASP A 67 -6.09 -0.42 -13.85
C ASP A 67 -5.26 -0.95 -15.04
N ASP A 68 -4.06 -1.51 -14.82
CA ASP A 68 -3.25 -2.15 -15.86
C ASP A 68 -3.78 -3.55 -16.24
N PRO A 69 -4.32 -3.75 -17.46
CA PRO A 69 -4.78 -5.06 -17.92
C PRO A 69 -3.67 -6.09 -18.09
N LYS A 70 -2.40 -5.68 -18.12
CA LYS A 70 -1.25 -6.60 -18.15
C LYS A 70 -0.98 -7.21 -16.77
N GLU A 71 -1.16 -6.43 -15.71
CA GLU A 71 -0.99 -6.90 -14.33
C GLU A 71 -2.18 -7.77 -13.90
N TYR A 72 -3.40 -7.33 -14.23
CA TYR A 72 -4.63 -8.06 -13.91
C TYR A 72 -5.55 -8.19 -15.13
N PRO A 73 -5.28 -9.15 -16.03
CA PRO A 73 -6.15 -9.43 -17.17
C PRO A 73 -7.53 -9.98 -16.76
N ASP A 74 -7.59 -10.74 -15.65
CA ASP A 74 -8.84 -11.20 -15.04
C ASP A 74 -9.04 -10.62 -13.63
N LYS A 75 -10.05 -9.77 -13.51
CA LYS A 75 -10.44 -9.12 -12.23
C LYS A 75 -11.17 -10.07 -11.27
N ASN A 76 -11.38 -11.32 -11.65
CA ASN A 76 -11.92 -12.36 -10.77
C ASN A 76 -10.86 -13.09 -9.97
N GLU A 77 -9.57 -12.93 -10.32
CA GLU A 77 -8.47 -13.54 -9.59
C GLU A 77 -8.43 -13.05 -8.14
N SER A 78 -7.97 -13.93 -7.25
CA SER A 78 -7.91 -13.66 -5.82
C SER A 78 -6.94 -12.51 -5.52
N GLY A 79 -5.82 -12.44 -6.25
CA GLY A 79 -4.84 -11.35 -6.13
C GLY A 79 -5.42 -9.97 -6.42
N TYR A 80 -6.14 -9.81 -7.55
CA TYR A 80 -6.83 -8.57 -7.89
C TYR A 80 -7.82 -8.18 -6.78
N LYS A 81 -8.64 -9.12 -6.31
CA LYS A 81 -9.64 -8.88 -5.27
C LYS A 81 -9.00 -8.49 -3.93
N ALA A 82 -7.90 -9.15 -3.55
CA ALA A 82 -7.16 -8.84 -2.33
C ALA A 82 -6.55 -7.43 -2.41
N LEU A 83 -5.88 -7.10 -3.52
CA LEU A 83 -5.30 -5.78 -3.71
C LEU A 83 -6.38 -4.68 -3.77
N LYS A 84 -7.53 -4.96 -4.41
CA LYS A 84 -8.67 -4.03 -4.44
C LYS A 84 -9.30 -3.83 -3.07
N SER A 85 -9.41 -4.88 -2.26
CA SER A 85 -9.87 -4.80 -0.87
C SER A 85 -8.94 -3.90 -0.05
N LEU A 86 -7.63 -4.13 -0.15
CA LEU A 86 -6.61 -3.31 0.51
C LEU A 86 -6.74 -1.83 0.10
N PHE A 87 -6.88 -1.56 -1.20
CA PHE A 87 -7.04 -0.21 -1.74
C PHE A 87 -8.21 0.54 -1.11
N VAL A 88 -9.39 -0.09 -1.08
CA VAL A 88 -10.61 0.51 -0.52
C VAL A 88 -10.42 0.80 0.98
N ARG A 89 -9.82 -0.15 1.71
CA ARG A 89 -9.53 0.04 3.15
C ARG A 89 -8.53 1.18 3.37
N LEU A 90 -7.46 1.26 2.59
CA LEU A 90 -6.47 2.33 2.69
C LEU A 90 -7.08 3.70 2.36
N LYS A 91 -7.95 3.82 1.34
CA LYS A 91 -8.68 5.08 1.05
C LYS A 91 -9.56 5.50 2.24
N GLY A 92 -10.19 4.55 2.93
CA GLY A 92 -10.98 4.85 4.14
C GLY A 92 -10.12 5.32 5.31
N GLU A 93 -8.98 4.67 5.54
CA GLU A 93 -8.02 5.04 6.59
C GLU A 93 -7.36 6.39 6.30
N TYR A 94 -7.10 6.71 5.03
CA TYR A 94 -6.45 7.95 4.61
C TYR A 94 -7.22 9.22 5.03
N ARG A 95 -8.55 9.14 5.09
CA ARG A 95 -9.40 10.24 5.58
C ARG A 95 -9.11 10.65 7.02
N LYS A 96 -8.42 9.81 7.79
CA LYS A 96 -8.01 10.16 9.16
C LYS A 96 -6.87 11.19 9.18
N PHE A 97 -6.26 11.54 8.05
CA PHE A 97 -5.26 12.63 8.00
C PHE A 97 -5.89 14.03 7.83
N GLU A 98 -7.16 14.09 7.45
CA GLU A 98 -8.00 15.30 7.45
C GLU A 98 -8.40 15.68 8.89
#